data_AF-A0A9E7R6B0-F1
#
_entry.id   AF-A0A9E7R6B0-F1
#
_cell.length_a   1.000
_cell.length_b   1.000
_cell.length_c   1.000
_cell.angle_alpha   90.00
_cell.angle_beta   90.00
_cell.angle_gamma   90.00
#
_symmetry.space_group_name_H-M   'P 1'
#
loop_
_entity.id
_entity.type
_entity.pdbx_description
1 polymer ?
#
loop_
_entity_poly.entity_id
_entity_poly.type
_entity_poly.pdbx_seq_one_letter_code
_entity_poly.pdbx_strand_id
1 'polypeptide(L)' 'MKKQELIHLHGLLAEVHGHYEKSIGTELEHDEYEALGVRPTSIHKSKTDHKAAVFALADGLTSEMQAAETERKVPASAD' A
#
# COMPACT_ATOMS: atom_id res chain seq x y z
N MET A 1 9.10 0.38 -17.31
CA MET A 1 8.83 1.71 -16.70
C MET A 1 10.10 2.53 -16.57
N LYS A 2 10.04 3.82 -16.93
CA LYS A 2 11.07 4.83 -16.69
C LYS A 2 11.07 5.26 -15.22
N LYS A 3 12.14 5.92 -14.74
CA LYS A 3 12.25 6.35 -13.33
C LYS A 3 11.13 7.34 -12.94
N GLN A 4 10.81 8.29 -13.83
CA GLN A 4 9.76 9.27 -13.58
C GLN A 4 8.38 8.61 -13.47
N GLU A 5 8.03 7.69 -14.36
CA GLU A 5 6.78 6.91 -14.27
C GLU A 5 6.66 6.18 -12.93
N LEU A 6 7.77 5.66 -12.41
CA LEU A 6 7.79 4.94 -11.15
C LEU A 6 7.66 5.86 -9.93
N ILE A 7 8.28 7.04 -9.96
CA ILE A 7 8.11 8.06 -8.92
C ILE A 7 6.64 8.54 -8.88
N HIS A 8 6.03 8.77 -10.04
CA HIS A 8 4.62 9.16 -10.11
C HIS A 8 3.70 8.06 -9.62
N LEU A 9 3.94 6.81 -10.00
CA LEU A 9 3.17 5.67 -9.51
C LEU A 9 3.30 5.53 -7.99
N HIS A 10 4.51 5.64 -7.43
CA HIS A 10 4.73 5.62 -5.99
C HIS A 10 3.93 6.74 -5.31
N GLY A 11 4.02 7.97 -5.80
CA GLY A 11 3.23 9.09 -5.27
C GLY A 11 1.74 8.83 -5.27
N LEU A 12 1.19 8.37 -6.40
CA LEU A 12 -0.24 8.06 -6.50
C LEU A 12 -0.66 6.95 -5.54
N LEU A 13 0.15 5.90 -5.38
CA LEU A 13 -0.18 4.78 -4.50
C LEU A 13 -0.12 5.18 -3.02
N ALA A 14 0.81 6.06 -2.64
CA ALA A 14 0.85 6.63 -1.29
C ALA A 14 -0.41 7.48 -1.00
N GLU A 15 -0.89 8.26 -1.97
CA GLU A 15 -2.15 9.01 -1.82
C GLU A 15 -3.37 8.07 -1.72
N VAL A 16 -3.41 7.00 -2.52
CA VAL A 16 -4.48 5.98 -2.43
C VAL A 16 -4.48 5.33 -1.05
N HIS A 17 -3.31 4.98 -0.52
CA HIS A 17 -3.17 4.40 0.82
C HIS A 17 -3.72 5.34 1.90
N GLY A 18 -3.24 6.59 1.92
CA GLY A 18 -3.72 7.59 2.88
C GLY A 18 -5.19 7.96 2.71
N HIS A 19 -5.75 7.85 1.50
CA HIS A 19 -7.18 7.99 1.28
C HIS A 19 -7.96 6.80 1.85
N TYR A 20 -7.47 5.57 1.64
CA TYR A 20 -8.11 4.36 2.12
C TYR A 20 -8.15 4.33 3.65
N GLU A 21 -7.05 4.64 4.33
CA GLU A 21 -6.97 4.77 5.80
C GLU A 21 -8.03 5.74 6.34
N LYS A 22 -8.13 6.93 5.74
CA LYS A 22 -9.15 7.93 6.10
C LYS A 22 -10.56 7.42 5.84
N SER A 23 -10.77 6.60 4.82
CA SER A 23 -12.09 6.07 4.46
C SER A 23 -12.58 5.00 5.44
N ILE A 24 -11.67 4.18 5.99
CA ILE A 24 -11.98 3.13 6.97
C ILE A 24 -11.83 3.61 8.42
N GLY A 25 -11.14 4.74 8.64
CA GLY A 25 -10.89 5.31 9.97
C GLY A 25 -9.79 4.59 10.76
N THR A 26 -8.95 3.82 10.08
CA THR A 26 -7.91 2.95 10.67
C THR A 26 -6.62 3.11 9.85
N GLU A 27 -5.48 3.09 10.53
CA GLU A 27 -4.15 3.03 9.89
C GLU A 27 -3.88 1.61 9.38
N LEU A 28 -3.32 1.49 8.18
CA LEU A 28 -2.98 0.19 7.60
C LEU A 28 -1.56 -0.18 8.05
N GLU A 29 -1.28 -1.48 8.17
CA GLU A 29 0.07 -1.93 8.46
C GLU A 29 0.97 -1.72 7.24
N HIS A 30 2.02 -0.90 7.41
CA HIS A 30 2.94 -0.55 6.32
C HIS A 30 4.41 -0.58 6.79
N ASP A 31 4.73 -1.47 7.75
CA ASP A 31 6.06 -1.62 8.34
C ASP A 31 7.13 -1.94 7.30
N GLU A 32 6.82 -2.81 6.33
CA GLU A 32 7.72 -3.13 5.22
C GLU A 32 8.02 -1.91 4.36
N TYR A 33 7.02 -1.05 4.13
CA TYR A 33 7.20 0.18 3.37
C TYR A 33 8.04 1.22 4.13
N GLU A 34 7.79 1.42 5.42
CA GLU A 34 8.55 2.35 6.25
C GLU A 34 10.01 1.90 6.45
N ALA A 35 10.24 0.59 6.57
CA ALA A 35 11.58 0.02 6.67
C ALA A 35 12.47 0.32 5.45
N LEU A 36 11.88 0.54 4.26
CA LEU A 36 12.63 0.93 3.06
C LEU A 36 13.17 2.35 3.16
N GLY A 37 12.54 3.25 3.93
CA GLY A 37 12.94 4.65 4.03
C GLY A 37 12.90 5.41 2.70
N VAL A 38 12.01 5.00 1.78
CA VAL A 38 11.83 5.59 0.45
C VAL A 38 10.46 6.23 0.37
N ARG A 39 10.42 7.56 0.28
CA ARG A 39 9.18 8.33 0.05
C ARG A 39 9.07 8.73 -1.42
N PRO A 40 7.89 9.12 -1.93
CA PRO A 40 7.74 9.65 -3.29
C PRO A 40 8.68 10.84 -3.56
N THR A 41 8.93 11.66 -2.54
CA THR A 41 9.83 12.82 -2.58
C THR A 41 11.32 12.46 -2.57
N SER A 42 11.68 11.20 -2.32
CA SER A 42 13.06 10.69 -2.33
C SER A 42 13.61 10.51 -3.74
N ILE A 43 13.49 11.53 -4.61
CA ILE A 43 13.80 11.46 -6.06
C ILE A 43 15.25 11.08 -6.38
N HIS A 44 16.16 11.20 -5.41
CA HIS A 44 17.56 10.82 -5.51
C HIS A 44 17.76 9.30 -5.41
N LYS A 45 16.80 8.55 -4.85
CA LYS A 45 16.85 7.10 -4.70
C LYS A 45 16.78 6.39 -6.06
N SER A 46 17.19 5.12 -6.06
CA SER A 46 17.31 4.34 -7.28
C SER A 46 15.93 4.00 -7.87
N LYS A 47 15.90 3.63 -9.15
CA LYS A 47 14.67 3.08 -9.74
C LYS A 47 14.23 1.80 -9.03
N THR A 48 15.16 0.98 -8.57
CA THR A 48 14.84 -0.25 -7.83
C THR A 48 14.23 0.07 -6.48
N ASP A 49 14.70 1.12 -5.80
CA ASP A 49 14.21 1.56 -4.49
C ASP A 49 12.74 2.00 -4.59
N HIS A 50 12.41 2.86 -5.55
CA HIS A 50 11.02 3.24 -5.79
C HIS A 50 10.14 2.07 -6.22
N LYS A 51 10.72 1.03 -6.85
CA LYS A 51 9.97 -0.16 -7.26
C LYS A 51 9.62 -1.02 -6.05
N ALA A 52 10.58 -1.24 -5.15
CA ALA A 52 10.36 -1.96 -3.91
C ALA A 52 9.29 -1.27 -3.05
N ALA A 53 9.36 0.05 -2.95
CA ALA A 53 8.36 0.86 -2.26
C ALA A 53 6.95 0.72 -2.85
N VAL A 54 6.81 0.70 -4.18
CA VAL A 54 5.52 0.47 -4.84
C VAL A 54 4.96 -0.92 -4.50
N PHE A 55 5.80 -1.95 -4.46
CA PHE A 55 5.34 -3.29 -4.09
C PHE A 55 4.90 -3.35 -2.63
N ALA A 56 5.71 -2.85 -1.69
CA ALA A 56 5.35 -2.85 -0.28
C ALA A 56 4.01 -2.12 0.00
N LEU A 57 3.77 -0.98 -0.65
CA LEU A 57 2.49 -0.26 -0.55
C LEU A 57 1.32 -1.06 -1.15
N ALA A 58 1.53 -1.74 -2.28
CA ALA A 58 0.47 -2.54 -2.91
C ALA A 58 0.14 -3.79 -2.08
N ASP A 59 1.17 -4.43 -1.52
CA ASP A 59 1.04 -5.63 -0.69
C ASP A 59 0.31 -5.29 0.63
N GLY A 60 0.67 -4.18 1.30
CA GLY A 60 -0.04 -3.68 2.48
C GLY A 60 -1.52 -3.39 2.18
N LEU A 61 -1.79 -2.63 1.11
CA LEU A 61 -3.16 -2.29 0.72
C LEU A 61 -4.01 -3.54 0.40
N THR A 62 -3.45 -4.50 -0.35
CA THR A 62 -4.21 -5.69 -0.78
C THR A 62 -4.38 -6.73 0.32
N SER A 63 -3.44 -6.84 1.26
CA SER A 63 -3.56 -7.69 2.45
C SER A 63 -4.76 -7.27 3.30
N GLU A 64 -4.89 -5.97 3.56
CA GLU A 64 -6.00 -5.41 4.33
C GLU A 64 -7.36 -5.59 3.66
N MET A 65 -7.41 -5.41 2.33
CA MET A 65 -8.64 -5.69 1.58
C MET A 65 -9.06 -7.16 1.66
N GLN A 66 -8.11 -8.10 1.65
CA GLN A 66 -8.40 -9.53 1.81
C GLN A 66 -8.87 -9.87 3.22
N ALA A 67 -8.28 -9.24 4.25
CA ALA A 67 -8.73 -9.38 5.63
C ALA A 67 -10.20 -8.92 5.78
N ALA A 68 -10.52 -7.73 5.26
CA ALA A 68 -11.88 -7.20 5.27
C ALA A 68 -12.90 -8.06 4.50
N GLU A 69 -12.48 -8.71 3.41
CA GLU A 69 -13.34 -9.67 2.68
C GLU A 69 -13.56 -10.97 3.47
N THR A 70 -12.55 -11.44 4.19
CA THR A 70 -12.62 -12.66 5.00
C THR A 70 -13.54 -12.48 6.20
N GLU A 71 -13.48 -11.33 6.88
CA GLU A 71 -14.37 -11.01 8.01
C GLU A 71 -15.84 -10.90 7.60
N ARG A 72 -16.15 -10.48 6.36
CA ARG A 72 -17.53 -10.43 5.86
C ARG A 72 -18.13 -11.81 5.57
N LYS A 73 -17.32 -12.86 5.41
CA LYS A 73 -17.79 -14.23 5.25
C LYS A 73 -18.06 -14.86 6.62
N VAL A 74 -19.10 -14.40 7.30
CA VAL A 74 -19.66 -15.08 8.48
C VAL A 74 -20.10 -16.50 8.09
N PRO A 75 -19.82 -17.55 8.88
CA PRO A 75 -20.24 -18.91 8.56
C PRO A 75 -21.77 -18.95 8.53
N ALA A 76 -22.33 -19.56 7.49
CA ALA A 76 -23.74 -19.93 7.48
C ALA A 76 -23.99 -20.82 8.71
N SER A 77 -24.55 -20.24 9.77
CA SER A 77 -25.07 -21.01 10.89
C SER A 77 -26.26 -21.79 10.31
N ALA A 78 -26.07 -23.09 10.16
CA ALA A 78 -27.13 -24.02 9.86
C ALA A 78 -27.91 -24.25 11.16
N ASP A 79 -29.15 -23.78 11.19
CA ASP A 79 -30.22 -24.25 12.08
C ASP A 79 -31.25 -24.96 11.20
#